data_AF-A0A7C7KPC3-F1
#
_entry.id   AF-A0A7C7KPC3-F1
#
_cell.length_a   1.000
_cell.length_b   1.000
_cell.length_c   1.000
_cell.angle_alpha   90.00
_cell.angle_beta   90.00
_cell.angle_gamma   90.00
#
_symmetry.space_group_name_H-M   'P 1'
#
loop_
_entity.id
_entity.type
_entity.pdbx_description
1 polymer ?
#
loop_
_entity_poly.entity_id
_entity_poly.type
_entity_poly.pdbx_seq_one_letter_code
_entity_poly.pdbx_strand_id
1 'polypeptide(L)' 'MMTETNPKPIHVVGGGLAGSEAAWQIARAGVPVVLHEMRPERGT' A
#
# COMPACT_ATOMS: atom_id res chain seq x y z
N MET A 1 -1.51 1.87 31.53
CA MET A 1 -2.09 2.67 30.43
C MET A 1 -1.54 2.12 29.13
N MET A 2 -2.37 1.54 28.28
CA MET A 2 -1.95 1.05 26.96
C MET A 2 -2.12 2.21 25.98
N THR A 3 -1.02 2.75 25.47
CA THR A 3 -1.08 3.72 24.37
C THR A 3 -1.43 2.97 23.11
N GLU A 4 -2.64 3.18 22.58
CA GLU A 4 -3.06 2.61 21.31
C GLU A 4 -2.31 3.31 20.17
N THR A 5 -1.15 2.75 19.80
CA THR A 5 -0.45 3.16 18.59
C THR A 5 -1.16 2.50 17.42
N ASN A 6 -2.18 3.17 16.87
CA ASN A 6 -2.75 2.73 15.60
C ASN A 6 -1.62 2.73 14.54
N PRO A 7 -1.24 1.58 13.96
CA PRO A 7 -0.12 1.52 13.04
C PRO A 7 -0.41 2.40 11.82
N LYS A 8 0.56 3.27 11.49
CA LYS A 8 0.50 4.04 10.24
C LYS A 8 0.45 3.08 9.05
N PRO A 9 -0.33 3.40 8.01
CA PRO A 9 -0.45 2.52 6.86
C PRO A 9 0.90 2.34 6.14
N ILE A 10 1.13 1.15 5.60
CA ILE A 10 2.24 0.88 4.70
C ILE A 10 1.91 1.44 3.33
N HIS A 11 2.86 2.15 2.72
CA HIS A 11 2.70 2.70 1.38
C HIS A 11 3.43 1.83 0.37
N VAL A 12 2.72 1.36 -0.65
CA VAL A 12 3.28 0.65 -1.80
C VAL A 12 3.26 1.60 -2.99
N VAL A 13 4.40 1.81 -3.66
CA VAL A 13 4.50 2.68 -4.84
C VAL A 13 4.75 1.81 -6.07
N GLY A 14 3.88 1.93 -7.06
CA GLY A 14 3.80 1.08 -8.25
C GLY A 14 2.69 0.02 -8.11
N GLY A 15 1.73 0.05 -9.03
CA GLY A 15 0.56 -0.83 -9.13
C GLY A 15 0.72 -1.97 -10.13
N GLY A 16 1.92 -2.19 -10.67
CA GLY A 16 2.25 -3.38 -11.45
C GLY A 16 2.09 -4.68 -10.64
N LEU A 17 2.35 -5.84 -11.27
CA LEU A 17 2.12 -7.16 -10.66
C LEU A 17 2.70 -7.30 -9.25
N ALA A 18 3.95 -6.89 -9.04
CA ALA A 18 4.63 -7.00 -7.76
C ALA A 18 4.02 -6.09 -6.68
N GLY A 19 3.68 -4.85 -7.03
CA GLY A 19 3.12 -3.90 -6.07
C GLY A 19 1.68 -4.22 -5.68
N SER A 20 0.88 -4.69 -6.64
CA SER A 20 -0.47 -5.18 -6.37
C SER A 20 -0.46 -6.40 -5.44
N GLU A 21 0.44 -7.36 -5.66
CA GLU A 21 0.59 -8.54 -4.79
C GLU A 21 1.08 -8.15 -3.38
N ALA A 22 2.05 -7.24 -3.29
CA ALA A 22 2.52 -6.74 -2.00
C ALA A 22 1.38 -6.07 -1.20
N ALA A 23 0.59 -5.21 -1.84
CA ALA A 23 -0.56 -4.57 -1.20
C ALA A 23 -1.62 -5.61 -0.76
N TRP A 24 -1.87 -6.64 -1.57
CA TRP A 24 -2.79 -7.72 -1.23
C TRP A 24 -2.34 -8.51 0.00
N GLN A 25 -1.07 -8.89 0.08
CA GLN A 25 -0.51 -9.62 1.23
C GLN A 25 -0.58 -8.79 2.52
N ILE A 26 -0.24 -7.50 2.45
CA ILE A 26 -0.29 -6.57 3.59
C ILE A 26 -1.73 -6.44 4.10
N ALA A 27 -2.70 -6.25 3.19
CA ALA A 27 -4.11 -6.19 3.56
C ALA A 27 -4.61 -7.50 4.19
N ARG A 28 -4.22 -8.67 3.64
CA ARG A 28 -4.57 -9.98 4.21
C ARG A 28 -3.97 -10.24 5.58
N ALA A 29 -2.85 -9.61 5.91
CA ALA A 29 -2.25 -9.63 7.25
C ALA A 29 -2.96 -8.70 8.24
N GLY A 30 -4.01 -7.98 7.82
CA GLY A 30 -4.74 -7.03 8.67
C GLY A 30 -3.99 -5.71 8.91
N VAL A 31 -2.95 -5.43 8.12
CA VAL A 31 -2.17 -4.20 8.24
C VAL A 31 -2.74 -3.15 7.30
N PRO A 32 -3.00 -1.91 7.76
CA PRO A 32 -3.45 -0.83 6.89
C PRO A 32 -2.43 -0.56 5.75
N VAL A 33 -2.92 -0.42 4.52
CA VAL A 33 -2.07 -0.25 3.34
C VAL A 33 -2.67 0.72 2.33
N VAL A 34 -1.81 1.48 1.66
CA VAL A 34 -2.14 2.37 0.54
C VAL A 34 -1.29 1.99 -0.66
N LEU A 35 -1.94 1.65 -1.77
CA LEU A 35 -1.27 1.40 -3.05
C LEU A 35 -1.34 2.67 -3.92
N HIS A 36 -0.17 3.20 -4.26
CA HIS A 36 0.00 4.32 -5.18
C HIS A 36 0.36 3.80 -6.55
N GLU A 37 -0.53 3.89 -7.52
CA GLU A 37 -0.20 3.66 -8.93
C GLU A 37 -0.04 4.99 -9.65
N MET A 38 1.07 5.13 -10.38
CA MET A 38 1.27 6.30 -11.23
C MET A 38 0.54 6.11 -12.55
N ARG A 39 -0.32 7.07 -12.91
CA ARG A 39 -0.83 7.20 -14.28
C ARG A 39 -0.17 8.43 -14.90
N PRO A 40 0.74 8.29 -15.87
CA PRO A 40 1.40 9.44 -16.46
C PRO A 40 0.37 10.29 -17.22
N GLU A 41 0.43 11.61 -17.03
CA GLU A 41 -0.45 12.56 -17.74
C GLU A 41 -0.11 12.66 -19.24
N ARG A 42 1.13 12.35 -19.60
CA ARG A 42 1.61 12.26 -20.99
C ARG A 42 2.13 10.85 -21.26
N GLY A 43 1.57 10.20 -22.27
CA GLY A 43 2.18 9.03 -22.89
C GLY A 43 3.37 9.45 -23.74
N THR A 44 4.39 8.60 -23.81
CA THR A 44 5.56 8.75 -24.68
C THR A 44 5.23 8.37 -26.12
#